data_AF-A0A4Q6GL28-F1
#
_entry.id   AF-A0A4Q6GL28-F1
#
_cell.length_a   1.000
_cell.length_b   1.000
_cell.length_c   1.000
_cell.angle_alpha   90.00
_cell.angle_beta   90.00
_cell.angle_gamma   90.00
#
_symmetry.space_group_name_H-M   'P 1'
#
loop_
_entity.id
_entity.type
_entity.pdbx_description
1 polymer ?
#
loop_
_entity_poly.entity_id
_entity_poly.type
_entity_poly.pdbx_seq_one_letter_code
_entity_poly.pdbx_strand_id
1 'polypeptide(L)' 'MAINLKTPEELQQMRVAGRLAAEVLQVVAPHVKPGVTTAELDRVCHDHIVNVQQAIPANVGYGGGHGRIP' A
#
# COMPACT_ATOMS: atom_id res chain seq x y z
N MET A 1 -15.31 -24.71 -2.37
CA MET A 1 -14.92 -23.29 -2.27
C MET A 1 -15.80 -22.50 -3.22
N ALA A 2 -16.59 -21.55 -2.73
CA ALA A 2 -17.39 -20.66 -3.58
C ALA A 2 -16.54 -19.44 -3.96
N ILE A 3 -16.53 -19.07 -5.24
CA ILE A 3 -15.87 -17.86 -5.73
C ILE A 3 -16.89 -16.72 -5.64
N ASN A 4 -16.52 -15.61 -5.01
CA ASN A 4 -17.34 -14.41 -4.95
C ASN A 4 -17.12 -13.60 -6.24
N LEU A 5 -18.15 -13.55 -7.10
CA LEU A 5 -18.13 -12.73 -8.31
C LEU A 5 -18.43 -11.28 -7.95
N LYS A 6 -17.52 -10.39 -8.34
CA LYS A 6 -17.60 -8.96 -8.04
C LYS A 6 -18.62 -8.24 -8.91
N THR A 7 -19.35 -7.30 -8.31
CA THR A 7 -20.23 -6.41 -9.08
C THR A 7 -19.39 -5.40 -9.89
N PRO A 8 -19.97 -4.78 -10.93
CA PRO A 8 -19.29 -3.72 -11.67
C PRO A 8 -18.78 -2.57 -10.79
N GLU A 9 -19.52 -2.22 -9.74
CA GLU A 9 -19.15 -1.18 -8.77
C GLU A 9 -17.96 -1.62 -7.92
N GLU A 10 -17.97 -2.85 -7.38
CA GLU A 10 -16.83 -3.39 -6.64
C GLU A 10 -15.56 -3.42 -7.50
N LEU A 11 -15.69 -3.85 -8.77
CA LEU A 11 -14.57 -3.85 -9.72
C LEU A 11 -14.02 -2.44 -9.94
N GLN A 12 -14.88 -1.42 -10.00
CA GLN A 12 -14.44 -0.04 -10.15
C GLN A 12 -13.67 0.45 -8.92
N GLN A 13 -14.10 0.12 -7.71
CA GLN A 13 -13.35 0.43 -6.49
C GLN A 13 -12.00 -0.30 -6.45
N MET A 14 -11.97 -1.57 -6.86
CA MET A 14 -10.72 -2.35 -6.96
C MET A 14 -9.72 -1.72 -7.95
N ARG A 15 -10.19 -1.14 -9.07
CA ARG A 15 -9.31 -0.43 -10.02
C ARG A 15 -8.65 0.80 -9.38
N VAL A 16 -9.39 1.54 -8.55
CA VAL A 16 -8.84 2.69 -7.82
C VAL A 16 -7.79 2.21 -6.82
N ALA A 17 -8.10 1.22 -6.00
CA ALA A 17 -7.16 0.64 -5.04
C ALA A 17 -5.88 0.11 -5.71
N GLY A 18 -6.03 -0.62 -6.82
CA GLY A 18 -4.90 -1.14 -7.58
C GLY A 18 -4.01 -0.04 -8.18
N ARG A 19 -4.61 1.05 -8.67
CA ARG A 19 -3.85 2.21 -9.18
C ARG A 19 -3.04 2.87 -8.06
N LEU A 20 -3.67 3.10 -6.90
CA LEU A 20 -2.98 3.70 -5.74
C LEU A 20 -1.81 2.83 -5.27
N ALA A 21 -2.00 1.51 -5.21
CA ALA A 21 -0.93 0.58 -4.87
C ALA A 21 0.23 0.61 -5.89
N ALA A 22 -0.08 0.68 -7.19
CA ALA A 22 0.94 0.78 -8.24
C ALA A 22 1.74 2.10 -8.14
N GLU A 23 1.08 3.20 -7.80
CA GLU A 23 1.71 4.50 -7.59
C GLU A 23 2.70 4.48 -6.43
N VAL A 24 2.37 3.84 -5.29
CA VAL A 24 3.30 3.68 -4.16
C VAL A 24 4.58 2.95 -4.59
N LEU A 25 4.46 1.92 -5.45
CA LEU A 25 5.63 1.23 -5.99
C LEU A 25 6.51 2.14 -6.84
N GLN A 26 5.92 3.07 -7.60
CA GLN A 26 6.66 4.06 -8.38
C GLN A 26 7.39 5.07 -7.48
N VAL A 27 6.74 5.48 -6.38
CA VAL A 27 7.31 6.43 -5.39
C VAL A 27 8.48 5.83 -4.63
N VAL A 28 8.39 4.56 -4.21
CA VAL A 28 9.46 3.91 -3.44
C VAL A 28 10.63 3.46 -4.32
N ALA A 29 10.40 3.13 -5.60
CA ALA A 29 11.42 2.65 -6.53
C ALA A 29 12.75 3.46 -6.53
N PRO A 30 12.76 4.81 -6.64
CA PRO A 30 14.00 5.59 -6.62
C PRO A 30 14.76 5.56 -5.28
N HIS A 31 14.12 5.11 -4.20
CA HIS A 31 14.72 5.00 -2.87
C HIS A 31 15.42 3.66 -2.64
N VAL A 32 15.19 2.66 -3.50
CA VAL A 32 15.81 1.33 -3.39
C VAL A 32 17.26 1.39 -3.87
N LYS A 33 18.18 1.67 -2.94
CA LYS A 33 19.62 1.76 -3.20
C LYS A 33 20.43 1.17 -2.04
N PRO A 34 21.67 0.71 -2.28
CA PRO A 34 22.53 0.18 -1.23
C PRO A 34 22.66 1.16 -0.05
N GLY A 35 22.57 0.63 1.17
CA GLY A 35 22.65 1.42 2.40
C GLY A 35 21.32 1.98 2.91
N VAL A 36 20.24 1.95 2.13
CA VAL A 36 18.90 2.30 2.61
C VAL A 36 18.27 1.11 3.33
N THR A 37 17.70 1.38 4.50
CA THR A 37 17.04 0.36 5.32
C THR A 37 15.62 0.10 4.83
N THR A 38 15.11 -1.10 5.04
CA THR A 38 13.70 -1.41 4.73
C THR A 38 12.72 -0.59 5.56
N ALA A 39 13.12 -0.13 6.75
CA ALA A 39 12.32 0.76 7.58
C ALA A 39 12.20 2.18 6.99
N GLU A 40 13.22 2.67 6.27
CA GLU A 40 13.14 3.93 5.54
C GLU A 40 12.23 3.79 4.31
N LEU A 41 12.33 2.68 3.59
CA LEU A 41 11.42 2.38 2.48
C LEU A 41 9.96 2.29 2.95
N ASP A 42 9.73 1.62 4.07
CA ASP A 42 8.40 1.51 4.70
C ASP A 42 7.83 2.89 5.06
N ARG A 43 8.65 3.77 5.66
CA ARG A 43 8.25 5.15 5.98
C ARG A 43 7.85 5.94 4.74
N VAL A 44 8.62 5.86 3.66
CA VAL A 44 8.28 6.53 2.39
C VAL A 44 6.94 6.04 1.85
N CYS A 45 6.70 4.73 1.87
CA CYS A 45 5.42 4.15 1.48
C CYS A 45 4.28 4.63 2.38
N HIS A 46 4.46 4.56 3.69
CA HIS A 46 3.46 4.96 4.68
C HIS A 46 3.06 6.43 4.52
N ASP A 47 4.05 7.33 4.45
CA ASP A 47 3.83 8.77 4.35
C ASP A 47 3.11 9.12 3.05
N HIS A 48 3.43 8.46 1.94
CA HIS A 48 2.72 8.66 0.68
C HIS A 48 1.26 8.21 0.76
N ILE A 49 1.02 7.01 1.31
CA ILE A 49 -0.33 6.45 1.45
C ILE A 49 -1.20 7.35 2.34
N VAL A 50 -0.70 7.79 3.50
CA VAL A 50 -1.47 8.56 4.47
C VAL A 50 -1.60 10.02 4.07
N ASN A 51 -0.48 10.68 3.71
CA ASN A 51 -0.47 12.14 3.54
C ASN A 51 -0.81 12.58 2.12
N VAL A 52 -0.53 11.77 1.10
CA VAL A 52 -0.79 12.12 -0.31
C VAL A 52 -2.07 11.45 -0.81
N GLN A 53 -2.16 10.13 -0.67
CA GLN A 53 -3.31 9.38 -1.18
C GLN A 53 -4.54 9.46 -0.25
N GLN A 54 -4.36 9.92 0.99
CA GLN A 54 -5.41 9.96 2.01
C GLN A 54 -6.09 8.60 2.20
N ALA A 55 -5.28 7.53 2.17
CA ALA A 55 -5.71 6.15 2.27
C ALA A 55 -5.12 5.46 3.51
N ILE A 56 -5.63 4.27 3.83
CA ILE A 56 -5.18 3.47 4.99
C ILE A 56 -4.29 2.33 4.49
N PRO A 57 -3.04 2.20 4.98
CA PRO A 57 -2.18 1.07 4.65
C PRO A 57 -2.78 -0.26 5.15
N ALA A 58 -3.13 -1.17 4.23
CA ALA A 58 -3.84 -2.40 4.57
C ALA A 58 -3.02 -3.41 5.40
N ASN A 59 -1.69 -3.31 5.38
CA ASN A 59 -0.78 -4.20 6.10
C ASN A 59 -0.61 -3.82 7.58
N VAL A 60 -0.88 -2.56 7.95
CA VAL A 60 -0.68 -2.09 9.33
C VAL A 60 -1.77 -2.67 10.23
N GLY A 61 -1.36 -3.42 11.26
CA GLY A 61 -2.28 -4.13 12.16
C GLY A 61 -2.89 -5.42 11.59
N TYR A 62 -2.51 -5.83 10.36
CA TYR A 62 -3.01 -7.06 9.76
C TYR A 62 -2.26 -8.30 10.28
N GLY A 63 -2.98 -9.21 10.93
CA GLY A 63 -2.50 -10.57 11.25
C GLY A 63 -1.30 -10.67 12.21
N GLY A 64 -1.01 -9.64 13.01
CA GLY A 64 0.16 -9.62 13.92
C GLY A 64 1.50 -9.34 13.22
N GLY A 65 1.49 -8.95 11.95
CA GLY A 65 2.67 -8.45 11.26
C GLY A 65 3.21 -7.18 11.94
N HIS A 66 4.52 -6.96 11.83
CA HIS A 66 5.20 -5.79 12.41
C HIS A 66 4.89 -4.51 11.62
N GLY A 67 3.61 -4.25 11.33
CA GLY A 67 3.13 -2.96 10.88
C GLY A 67 3.27 -2.00 12.06
N ARG A 68 4.47 -1.43 12.20
CA ARG A 68 4.73 -0.42 13.23
C ARG A 68 3.92 0.81 12.87
N ILE A 69 2.98 1.14 13.74
CA ILE A 69 2.41 2.48 13.77
C ILE A 69 3.54 3.38 14.31
N PRO A 70 3.89 4.50 13.64
CA PRO A 70 4.80 5.49 14.21
C PRO A 70 4.30 6.05 15.55
#